data_AF-A0A0N4U4U8-F1
#
_entry.id   AF-A0A0N4U4U8-F1
#
_cell.length_a   1.000
_cell.length_b   1.000
_cell.length_c   1.000
_cell.angle_alpha   90.00
_cell.angle_beta   90.00
_cell.angle_gamma   90.00
#
_symmetry.space_group_name_H-M   'P 1'
#
loop_
_entity.id
_entity.type
_entity.pdbx_description
1 polymer ?
#
loop_
_entity_poly.entity_id
_entity_poly.type
_entity_poly.pdbx_seq_one_letter_code
_entity_poly.pdbx_strand_id
1 'polypeptide(L)'
;MQKFAIVLFDIKILILVFKYSRKDLEDKNSFALEWIGIKNFLDHLPKPLCIIAHNGSKFDFRVLHAELERCDLLKMSPIPNSVYFLDSYLMFVDLDKKFHDECRFFTQLVDWNSLMAFSSTQPLEFNDMDMVYSSPSECCSDVNLIDECSVGSNAGDEDNSDEEIRCVEIRKTRNPTCGTSLSNTTRSKEGKWIFNGHSSFQYFHERGVFKLDEMYKQITGREFDAHYAHSDCEALLQICLAYGEDFLKYADKYAFRCPF
;
A
#
# COMPACT_ATOMS: atom_id res chain seq x y z
N MET A 1 3.35 -2.69 26.11
CA MET A 1 3.30 -1.79 24.94
C MET A 1 4.69 -1.24 24.73
N GLN A 2 5.33 -1.61 23.63
CA GLN A 2 6.63 -1.06 23.25
C GLN A 2 6.34 0.17 22.40
N LYS A 3 6.52 1.37 22.95
CA LYS A 3 6.27 2.59 22.17
C LYS A 3 7.38 2.77 21.14
N PHE A 4 7.10 2.50 19.87
CA PHE A 4 8.05 2.71 18.78
C PHE A 4 8.18 4.19 18.41
N ALA A 5 9.40 4.64 18.13
CA ALA A 5 9.57 5.78 17.23
C ALA A 5 9.25 5.30 15.80
N ILE A 6 8.54 6.10 15.02
CA ILE A 6 8.14 5.75 13.65
C ILE A 6 8.93 6.60 12.66
N VAL A 7 9.57 5.95 11.70
CA VAL A 7 10.18 6.60 10.53
C VAL A 7 9.55 6.00 9.28
N LEU A 8 9.03 6.85 8.42
CA LEU A 8 8.55 6.43 7.11
C LEU A 8 9.70 6.52 6.12
N PHE A 9 9.84 5.49 5.29
CA PHE A 9 10.91 5.37 4.33
C PHE A 9 10.31 5.00 2.99
N ASP A 10 10.54 5.84 1.98
CA ASP A 10 10.21 5.57 0.59
C ASP A 10 11.52 5.61 -0.23
N ILE A 11 11.97 4.43 -0.67
CA ILE A 11 13.08 4.19 -1.59
C ILE A 11 12.52 3.93 -2.99
N LYS A 12 11.50 4.67 -3.40
CA LYS A 12 11.32 4.92 -4.84
C LYS A 12 12.59 5.47 -5.50
N ILE A 13 13.61 5.89 -4.71
CA ILE A 13 15.01 6.30 -5.01
C ILE A 13 15.73 5.62 -6.18
N LEU A 14 15.26 4.52 -6.77
CA LEU A 14 16.01 3.90 -7.86
C LEU A 14 15.44 3.83 -9.28
N ILE A 15 14.19 3.45 -9.61
CA ILE A 15 13.99 2.90 -10.97
C ILE A 15 12.84 3.41 -11.87
N LEU A 16 11.68 3.91 -11.44
CA LEU A 16 10.60 4.20 -12.45
C LEU A 16 9.72 5.44 -12.25
N VAL A 17 9.86 6.21 -11.18
CA VAL A 17 9.00 7.40 -10.93
C VAL A 17 9.84 8.59 -10.48
N PHE A 18 10.89 8.94 -11.23
CA PHE A 18 11.68 10.14 -10.90
C PHE A 18 11.54 11.25 -11.92
N LYS A 19 11.39 12.45 -11.37
CA LYS A 19 11.68 13.72 -12.05
C LYS A 19 13.19 13.96 -12.25
N TYR A 20 14.06 13.23 -11.55
CA TYR A 20 15.51 13.35 -11.68
C TYR A 20 16.06 12.38 -12.72
N SER A 21 16.77 12.92 -13.71
CA SER A 21 17.53 12.14 -14.68
C SER A 21 18.85 11.65 -14.07
N ARG A 22 19.50 10.68 -14.73
CA ARG A 22 20.85 10.25 -14.34
C ARG A 22 21.82 11.44 -14.22
N LYS A 23 21.73 12.40 -15.15
CA LYS A 23 22.57 13.61 -15.18
C LYS A 23 22.37 14.50 -13.95
N ASP A 24 21.13 14.59 -13.44
CA ASP A 24 20.84 15.39 -12.24
C ASP A 24 21.46 14.79 -10.97
N LEU A 25 21.86 13.51 -11.03
CA LEU A 25 22.43 12.76 -9.92
C LEU A 25 23.94 12.52 -10.03
N GLU A 26 24.58 12.86 -11.15
CA GLU A 26 26.02 12.63 -11.39
C GLU A 26 26.91 13.36 -10.37
N ASP A 27 26.52 14.57 -9.95
CA ASP A 27 27.24 15.37 -8.96
C ASP A 27 26.82 15.08 -7.51
N LYS A 28 25.98 14.06 -7.28
CA LYS A 28 25.50 13.68 -5.94
C LYS A 28 26.40 12.62 -5.32
N ASN A 29 26.36 12.57 -3.99
CA ASN A 29 27.07 11.56 -3.23
C ASN A 29 26.56 10.16 -3.56
N SER A 30 27.45 9.18 -3.45
CA SER A 30 27.08 7.78 -3.59
C SER A 30 26.23 7.30 -2.42
N PHE A 31 25.44 6.24 -2.65
CA PHE A 31 24.65 5.60 -1.61
C PHE A 31 25.47 5.24 -0.36
N ALA A 32 26.69 4.71 -0.55
CA ALA A 32 27.56 4.32 0.56
C ALA A 32 27.95 5.52 1.46
N LEU A 33 28.18 6.69 0.88
CA LEU A 33 28.53 7.89 1.63
C LEU A 33 27.32 8.44 2.40
N GLU A 34 26.17 8.52 1.74
CA GLU A 34 24.91 8.98 2.36
C GLU A 34 24.43 8.04 3.47
N TRP A 35 24.65 6.72 3.29
CA TRP A 35 24.25 5.72 4.28
C TRP A 35 24.89 5.93 5.65
N ILE A 36 26.10 6.50 5.72
CA ILE A 36 26.75 6.83 7.01
C ILE A 36 25.88 7.84 7.79
N GLY A 37 25.36 8.85 7.11
CA GLY A 37 24.45 9.84 7.68
C GLY A 37 23.13 9.21 8.11
N ILE A 38 22.54 8.36 7.25
CA ILE A 38 21.30 7.64 7.55
C ILE A 38 21.48 6.73 8.76
N LYS A 39 22.55 5.95 8.83
CA LYS A 39 22.84 5.08 9.97
C LYS A 39 22.98 5.87 11.26
N ASN A 40 23.74 6.97 11.25
CA ASN A 40 23.86 7.85 12.41
C ASN A 40 22.50 8.43 12.82
N PHE A 41 21.67 8.85 11.87
CA PHE A 41 20.32 9.31 12.15
C PHE A 41 19.49 8.21 12.83
N LEU A 42 19.48 6.99 12.27
CA LEU A 42 18.79 5.85 12.86
C LEU A 42 19.30 5.56 14.27
N ASP A 43 20.61 5.62 14.52
CA ASP A 43 21.21 5.35 15.84
C ASP A 43 20.75 6.34 16.93
N HIS A 44 20.49 7.60 16.60
CA HIS A 44 20.09 8.63 17.56
C HIS A 44 18.58 8.68 17.83
N LEU A 45 17.77 8.01 17.01
CA LEU A 45 16.32 7.96 17.23
C LEU A 45 15.95 7.09 18.43
N PRO A 46 14.87 7.43 19.17
CA PRO A 46 14.40 6.64 20.30
C PRO A 46 14.15 5.19 19.90
N LYS A 47 14.51 4.27 20.81
CA LYS A 47 14.38 2.84 20.59
C LYS A 47 13.22 2.27 21.41
N PRO A 48 12.48 1.28 20.88
CA PRO A 48 12.65 0.67 19.55
C PRO A 48 12.17 1.59 18.41
N LEU A 49 12.79 1.47 17.24
CA LEU A 49 12.48 2.25 16.04
C LEU A 49 11.79 1.34 15.01
N CYS A 50 10.73 1.80 14.35
CA CYS A 50 10.04 1.07 13.29
C CYS A 50 10.09 1.88 11.98
N ILE A 51 10.70 1.29 10.95
CA ILE A 51 10.71 1.79 9.57
C ILE A 51 9.47 1.26 8.86
N ILE A 52 8.69 2.16 8.26
CA ILE A 52 7.45 1.80 7.58
C ILE A 52 7.55 2.22 6.12
N ALA A 53 7.20 1.31 5.22
CA ALA A 53 7.11 1.58 3.79
C ALA A 53 5.83 0.94 3.22
N HIS A 54 5.25 1.58 2.22
CA HIS A 54 4.03 1.09 1.60
C HIS A 54 4.34 0.07 0.49
N ASN A 55 3.95 -1.19 0.70
CA ASN A 55 4.37 -2.32 -0.13
C ASN A 55 5.90 -2.52 -0.13
N GLY A 56 6.54 -2.13 0.98
CA GLY A 56 7.99 -2.16 1.15
C GLY A 56 8.60 -3.55 0.99
N SER A 57 7.85 -4.61 1.31
CA SER A 57 8.34 -5.99 1.15
C SER A 57 8.62 -6.34 -0.31
N LYS A 58 7.92 -5.71 -1.25
CA LYS A 58 8.12 -5.92 -2.69
C LYS A 58 9.07 -4.90 -3.32
N PHE A 59 9.22 -3.74 -2.70
CA PHE A 59 9.98 -2.61 -3.24
C PHE A 59 11.07 -2.16 -2.28
N ASP A 60 10.76 -1.20 -1.39
CA ASP A 60 11.73 -0.43 -0.62
C ASP A 60 12.73 -1.29 0.14
N PHE A 61 12.27 -2.33 0.82
CA PHE A 61 13.15 -3.18 1.63
C PHE A 61 14.08 -4.01 0.76
N ARG A 62 13.64 -4.40 -0.45
CA ARG A 62 14.47 -5.14 -1.41
C ARG A 62 15.49 -4.24 -2.08
N VAL A 63 15.11 -3.01 -2.43
CA VAL A 63 16.03 -2.01 -2.97
C VAL A 63 17.07 -1.64 -1.91
N LEU A 64 16.63 -1.42 -0.66
CA LEU A 64 17.52 -1.16 0.46
C LEU A 64 18.55 -2.29 0.64
N HIS A 65 18.08 -3.53 0.67
CA HIS A 65 18.96 -4.69 0.77
C HIS A 65 19.98 -4.73 -0.37
N ALA A 66 19.51 -4.59 -1.61
CA ALA A 66 20.37 -4.64 -2.79
C ALA A 66 21.44 -3.55 -2.77
N GLU A 67 21.09 -2.32 -2.36
CA GLU A 67 22.06 -1.23 -2.24
C GLU A 67 23.05 -1.44 -1.10
N LEU A 68 22.59 -1.96 0.05
CA LEU A 68 23.48 -2.34 1.16
C LEU A 68 24.44 -3.47 0.75
N GLU A 69 23.96 -4.44 -0.02
CA GLU A 69 24.76 -5.54 -0.55
C GLU A 69 25.78 -5.04 -1.57
N ARG A 70 25.34 -4.23 -2.54
CA ARG A 70 26.17 -3.64 -3.60
C ARG A 70 27.31 -2.79 -3.03
N CYS A 71 27.10 -2.17 -1.88
CA CYS A 71 28.11 -1.36 -1.20
C CYS A 71 28.88 -2.12 -0.10
N ASP A 72 28.76 -3.46 0.00
CA ASP A 72 29.41 -4.30 1.02
C ASP A 72 29.07 -3.94 2.49
N LEU A 73 27.96 -3.23 2.70
CA LEU A 73 27.57 -2.71 4.02
C LEU A 73 26.85 -3.74 4.88
N LEU A 74 26.28 -4.80 4.30
CA LEU A 74 25.62 -5.89 5.06
C LEU A 74 26.55 -6.55 6.08
N LYS A 75 27.85 -6.63 5.79
CA LYS A 75 28.86 -7.23 6.69
C LYS A 75 29.08 -6.42 7.97
N MET A 76 28.70 -5.14 7.99
CA MET A 76 28.99 -4.21 9.08
C MET A 76 27.80 -3.97 10.02
N SER A 77 26.77 -4.84 10.00
CA SER A 77 25.52 -4.62 10.73
C SER A 77 24.93 -3.23 10.40
N PRO A 78 24.52 -3.01 9.14
CA PRO A 78 24.19 -1.67 8.64
C PRO A 78 22.98 -1.06 9.36
N ILE A 79 22.09 -1.91 9.86
CA ILE A 79 20.86 -1.52 10.54
C ILE A 79 20.95 -1.97 12.00
N PRO A 80 20.70 -1.09 12.98
CA PRO A 80 20.76 -1.45 14.40
C PRO A 80 19.69 -2.49 14.78
N ASN A 81 20.02 -3.42 15.70
CA ASN A 81 19.10 -4.48 16.18
C ASN A 81 17.79 -3.98 16.81
N SER A 82 17.75 -2.70 17.18
CA SER A 82 16.59 -2.01 17.74
C SER A 82 15.71 -1.34 16.67
N VAL A 83 16.02 -1.54 15.38
CA VAL A 83 15.22 -1.10 14.24
C VAL A 83 14.40 -2.28 13.69
N TYR A 84 13.12 -2.02 13.51
CA TYR A 84 12.12 -2.94 12.99
C TYR A 84 11.54 -2.37 11.69
N PHE A 85 10.82 -3.19 10.96
CA PHE A 85 10.22 -2.90 9.66
C PHE A 85 8.74 -3.24 9.70
N LEU A 86 7.95 -2.49 8.94
CA LEU A 86 6.52 -2.73 8.78
C LEU A 86 6.09 -2.39 7.35
N ASP A 87 5.38 -3.33 6.72
CA ASP A 87 4.77 -3.08 5.41
C ASP A 87 3.35 -2.54 5.61
N SER A 88 3.15 -1.26 5.28
CA SER A 88 1.85 -0.63 5.52
C SER A 88 0.77 -1.16 4.59
N TYR A 89 1.10 -1.69 3.41
CA TYR A 89 0.11 -2.28 2.51
C TYR A 89 -0.56 -3.48 3.17
N LEU A 90 0.24 -4.39 3.74
CA LEU A 90 -0.29 -5.57 4.45
C LEU A 90 -1.06 -5.17 5.70
N MET A 91 -0.56 -4.16 6.42
CA MET A 91 -1.24 -3.63 7.59
C MET A 91 -2.63 -3.09 7.27
N PHE A 92 -2.76 -2.24 6.24
CA PHE A 92 -4.05 -1.65 5.90
C PHE A 92 -5.06 -2.70 5.43
N VAL A 93 -4.61 -3.68 4.65
CA VAL A 93 -5.43 -4.86 4.28
C VAL A 93 -5.97 -5.56 5.53
N ASP A 94 -5.11 -5.83 6.51
CA ASP A 94 -5.51 -6.55 7.72
C ASP A 94 -6.44 -5.73 8.61
N LEU A 95 -6.18 -4.44 8.77
CA LEU A 95 -7.00 -3.54 9.58
C LEU A 95 -8.39 -3.36 8.98
N ASP A 96 -8.50 -3.12 7.68
CA ASP A 96 -9.80 -2.96 7.00
C ASP A 96 -10.59 -4.26 7.00
N LYS A 97 -9.91 -5.41 6.82
CA LYS A 97 -10.55 -6.71 6.93
C LYS A 97 -11.13 -6.92 8.32
N LYS A 98 -10.37 -6.60 9.37
CA LYS A 98 -10.83 -6.70 10.76
C LYS A 98 -12.04 -5.80 11.00
N PHE A 99 -11.99 -4.55 10.55
CA PHE A 99 -13.11 -3.62 10.66
C PHE A 99 -14.36 -4.13 9.94
N HIS A 100 -14.21 -4.62 8.71
CA HIS A 100 -15.31 -5.22 7.96
C HIS A 100 -15.92 -6.43 8.66
N ASP A 101 -15.10 -7.31 9.23
CA ASP A 101 -15.57 -8.47 9.99
C ASP A 101 -16.33 -8.06 11.26
N GLU A 102 -15.90 -6.99 11.95
CA GLU A 102 -16.60 -6.41 13.09
C GLU A 102 -17.97 -5.83 12.68
N CYS A 103 -18.04 -5.01 11.63
CA CYS A 103 -19.32 -4.51 11.10
C CYS A 103 -20.26 -5.64 10.68
N ARG A 104 -19.72 -6.68 10.04
CA ARG A 104 -20.47 -7.87 9.64
C ARG A 104 -20.99 -8.64 10.86
N PHE A 105 -20.24 -8.67 11.95
CA PHE A 105 -20.68 -9.29 13.19
C PHE A 105 -21.83 -8.48 13.82
N PHE A 106 -21.70 -7.16 13.93
CA PHE A 106 -22.75 -6.30 14.48
C PHE A 106 -24.05 -6.38 13.68
N THR A 107 -23.99 -6.38 12.35
CA THR A 107 -25.19 -6.52 11.49
C THR A 107 -25.92 -7.86 11.66
N GLN A 108 -25.23 -8.92 12.11
CA GLN A 108 -25.86 -10.21 12.44
C GLN A 108 -26.52 -10.23 13.82
N LEU A 109 -26.09 -9.35 14.74
CA LEU A 109 -26.68 -9.22 16.07
C LEU A 109 -27.96 -8.36 16.06
N VAL A 110 -28.14 -7.52 15.04
CA VAL A 110 -29.34 -6.69 14.90
C VAL A 110 -30.55 -7.58 14.58
N ASP A 111 -31.56 -7.56 15.45
CA ASP A 111 -32.89 -8.07 15.12
C ASP A 111 -33.62 -7.07 14.22
N TRP A 112 -33.48 -7.30 12.92
CA TRP A 112 -34.10 -6.47 11.89
C TRP A 112 -35.63 -6.46 11.99
N ASN A 113 -36.27 -7.50 12.54
CA ASN A 113 -37.73 -7.54 12.67
C ASN A 113 -38.22 -6.52 13.71
N SER A 114 -37.52 -6.42 14.85
CA SER A 114 -37.80 -5.40 15.88
C SER A 114 -37.57 -3.98 15.36
N LEU A 115 -36.56 -3.78 14.51
CA LEU A 115 -36.24 -2.48 13.88
C LEU A 115 -37.29 -2.06 12.84
N MET A 116 -37.76 -3.00 12.02
CA MET A 116 -38.83 -2.77 11.05
C MET A 116 -40.17 -2.47 11.76
N ALA A 117 -40.46 -3.12 12.89
CA ALA A 117 -41.67 -2.83 13.68
C ALA A 117 -41.71 -1.40 14.24
N PHE A 118 -40.55 -0.79 14.54
CA PHE A 118 -40.43 0.62 14.95
C PHE A 118 -40.70 1.61 13.80
N SER A 119 -40.39 1.23 12.56
CA SER A 119 -40.62 2.08 11.38
C SER A 119 -42.10 2.22 11.03
N SER A 120 -42.95 1.29 11.48
CA SER A 120 -44.40 1.31 11.27
C SER A 120 -45.18 2.23 12.22
N THR A 121 -44.53 2.84 13.23
CA THR A 121 -45.18 3.81 14.11
C THR A 121 -44.96 5.25 13.62
N GLN A 122 -45.95 5.72 12.86
CA GLN A 122 -46.19 7.07 12.34
C GLN A 122 -45.18 7.63 11.32
N PRO A 123 -45.64 8.06 10.13
CA PRO A 123 -44.83 8.88 9.25
C PRO A 123 -44.66 10.24 9.93
N LEU A 124 -43.46 10.51 10.45
CA LEU A 124 -43.04 11.87 10.70
C LEU A 124 -42.94 12.55 9.33
N GLU A 125 -43.68 13.65 9.15
CA GLU A 125 -43.55 14.53 8.00
C GLU A 125 -42.10 15.02 7.89
N PHE A 126 -41.29 14.28 7.14
CA PHE A 126 -39.99 14.75 6.70
C PHE A 126 -40.24 15.66 5.50
N ASN A 127 -40.07 16.97 5.72
CA ASN A 127 -39.95 17.93 4.64
C ASN A 127 -38.92 17.43 3.64
N ASP A 128 -39.29 17.46 2.36
CA ASP A 128 -38.41 17.25 1.21
C ASP A 128 -37.17 18.13 1.36
N MET A 129 -36.10 17.54 1.90
CA MET A 129 -34.76 18.10 1.81
C MET A 129 -33.94 17.05 1.09
N ASP A 130 -33.75 17.29 -0.21
CA ASP A 130 -33.03 16.54 -1.22
C ASP A 130 -31.94 15.61 -0.66
N MET A 131 -32.32 14.37 -0.36
CA MET A 131 -31.38 13.26 -0.21
C MET A 131 -31.19 12.64 -1.58
N VAL A 132 -30.37 13.32 -2.40
CA VAL A 132 -29.86 12.79 -3.67
C VAL A 132 -29.04 11.55 -3.35
N TYR A 133 -29.68 10.39 -3.36
CA TYR A 133 -28.99 9.13 -3.55
C TYR A 133 -28.51 9.16 -5.00
N SER A 134 -27.31 9.69 -5.22
CA SER A 134 -26.57 9.37 -6.42
C SER A 134 -26.42 7.85 -6.39
N SER A 135 -27.28 7.17 -7.15
CA SER A 135 -27.05 5.80 -7.57
C SER A 135 -25.57 5.69 -7.92
N PRO A 136 -24.83 4.65 -7.48
CA PRO A 136 -23.50 4.42 -8.00
C PRO A 136 -23.64 4.49 -9.52
N SER A 137 -23.12 5.56 -10.12
CA SER A 137 -23.10 5.64 -11.56
C SER A 137 -22.37 4.40 -12.00
N GLU A 138 -22.98 3.67 -12.92
CA GLU A 138 -22.33 2.62 -13.67
C GLU A 138 -21.18 3.26 -14.45
N CYS A 139 -20.08 3.58 -13.76
CA CYS A 139 -18.82 3.92 -14.38
C CYS A 139 -18.04 2.62 -14.52
N CYS A 140 -18.61 1.71 -15.30
CA CYS A 140 -17.80 0.81 -16.12
C CYS A 140 -17.45 1.62 -17.38
N SER A 141 -16.55 2.59 -17.24
CA SER A 141 -15.72 2.95 -18.37
C SER A 141 -14.51 2.03 -18.30
N ASP A 142 -14.41 1.15 -19.29
CA ASP A 142 -13.25 0.34 -19.56
C ASP A 142 -12.01 1.24 -19.63
N VAL A 143 -11.32 1.41 -18.50
CA VAL A 143 -9.93 1.82 -18.53
C VAL A 143 -9.17 0.56 -18.92
N ASN A 144 -9.00 0.38 -20.23
CA ASN A 144 -7.84 -0.33 -20.73
C ASN A 144 -6.62 0.35 -20.08
N LEU A 145 -6.13 -0.22 -18.98
CA LEU A 145 -4.75 0.00 -18.57
C LEU A 145 -3.93 -0.69 -19.65
N ILE A 146 -3.60 0.11 -20.65
CA ILE A 146 -2.62 -0.22 -21.65
C ILE A 146 -1.32 -0.43 -20.89
N ASP A 147 -0.97 -1.70 -20.69
CA ASP A 147 0.38 -2.12 -20.32
C ASP A 147 1.22 -2.00 -21.59
N GLU A 148 1.49 -0.76 -22.01
CA GLU A 148 2.30 -0.45 -23.19
C GLU A 148 3.77 -0.31 -22.77
N CYS A 149 4.41 -1.45 -22.52
CA CYS A 149 5.83 -1.60 -22.85
C CYS A 149 5.94 -2.15 -24.28
N SER A 150 5.64 -1.28 -25.25
CA SER A 150 5.95 -1.54 -26.66
C SER A 150 7.44 -1.31 -26.88
N VAL A 151 8.18 -2.41 -27.01
CA VAL A 151 9.56 -2.41 -27.52
C VAL A 151 9.53 -1.98 -28.98
N GLY A 152 9.78 -0.70 -29.22
CA GLY A 152 10.07 -0.17 -30.54
C GLY A 152 11.48 -0.59 -30.97
N SER A 153 11.57 -1.56 -31.87
CA SER A 153 12.78 -1.84 -32.62
C SER A 153 13.04 -0.68 -33.57
N ASN A 154 14.14 0.06 -33.39
CA ASN A 154 14.78 0.81 -34.47
C ASN A 154 16.29 0.79 -34.26
N ALA A 155 16.98 0.46 -35.35
CA ALA A 155 18.42 0.25 -35.47
C ALA A 155 19.21 1.55 -35.64
N GLY A 156 20.50 1.50 -35.27
CA GLY A 156 21.54 2.53 -35.46
C GLY A 156 22.19 2.93 -34.13
N ASP A 157 23.35 2.35 -33.75
CA ASP A 157 24.72 2.91 -33.96
C ASP A 157 24.97 4.10 -32.98
N GLU A 158 25.87 4.15 -31.99
CA GLU A 158 27.24 3.64 -31.77
C GLU A 158 27.60 3.67 -30.25
N ASP A 159 28.55 2.81 -29.85
CA ASP A 159 29.49 2.83 -28.71
C ASP A 159 29.22 3.69 -27.45
N ASN A 160 29.04 3.05 -26.29
CA ASN A 160 30.04 3.06 -25.20
C ASN A 160 29.72 2.00 -24.13
N SER A 161 30.77 1.31 -23.67
CA SER A 161 30.74 0.30 -22.61
C SER A 161 30.33 0.87 -21.25
N ASP A 162 29.38 0.25 -20.56
CA ASP A 162 29.38 0.04 -19.10
C ASP A 162 28.21 -0.89 -18.68
N GLU A 163 28.50 -1.78 -17.73
CA GLU A 163 27.73 -2.97 -17.33
C GLU A 163 26.22 -2.73 -17.09
N GLU A 164 25.42 -3.48 -17.86
CA GLU A 164 23.97 -3.54 -17.74
C GLU A 164 23.56 -4.32 -16.48
N ILE A 165 22.93 -3.62 -15.54
CA ILE A 165 22.28 -4.23 -14.36
C ILE A 165 21.15 -5.12 -14.87
N ARG A 166 21.41 -6.42 -14.89
CA ARG A 166 20.47 -7.48 -15.24
C ARG A 166 19.35 -7.56 -14.19
N CYS A 167 18.29 -6.80 -14.38
CA CYS A 167 17.02 -7.05 -13.69
C CYS A 167 16.54 -8.46 -14.08
N VAL A 168 16.47 -9.35 -13.09
CA VAL A 168 15.95 -10.71 -13.27
C VAL A 168 14.47 -10.63 -13.62
N GLU A 169 14.21 -10.80 -14.90
CA GLU A 169 12.89 -10.95 -15.49
C GLU A 169 12.24 -12.24 -14.96
N ILE A 170 11.32 -12.11 -13.99
CA ILE A 170 10.47 -13.21 -13.56
C ILE A 170 9.41 -13.39 -14.65
N ARG A 171 9.66 -14.35 -15.54
CA ARG A 171 8.71 -14.82 -16.57
C ARG A 171 7.36 -15.16 -15.93
N LYS A 172 6.35 -14.31 -16.14
CA LYS A 172 4.95 -14.67 -15.95
C LYS A 172 4.51 -15.56 -17.11
N THR A 173 4.60 -16.87 -16.93
CA THR A 173 3.83 -17.82 -17.73
C THR A 173 2.48 -18.06 -17.06
N ARG A 174 1.40 -17.49 -17.62
CA ARG A 174 0.07 -18.11 -17.83
C ARG A 174 -0.99 -17.05 -18.16
N ASN A 175 -1.57 -17.19 -19.36
CA ASN A 175 -2.86 -16.62 -19.75
C ASN A 175 -3.95 -16.94 -18.71
N PRO A 176 -4.71 -15.96 -18.21
CA PRO A 176 -6.06 -16.21 -17.73
C PRO A 176 -7.01 -16.03 -18.91
N THR A 177 -7.47 -17.16 -19.43
CA THR A 177 -8.72 -17.25 -20.19
C THR A 177 -9.84 -16.52 -19.44
N CYS A 178 -10.55 -15.64 -20.14
CA CYS A 178 -11.91 -15.13 -19.86
C CYS A 178 -12.44 -15.48 -18.45
N GLY A 179 -12.16 -14.63 -17.47
CA GLY A 179 -12.54 -14.83 -16.08
C GLY A 179 -14.04 -14.70 -15.89
N THR A 180 -14.69 -15.82 -15.57
CA THR A 180 -16.00 -15.84 -14.91
C THR A 180 -16.01 -14.86 -13.74
N SER A 181 -16.98 -13.94 -13.72
CA SER A 181 -17.24 -13.04 -12.59
C SER A 181 -17.34 -13.85 -11.29
N LEU A 182 -16.28 -13.85 -10.48
CA LEU A 182 -16.36 -14.42 -9.13
C LEU A 182 -17.18 -13.44 -8.29
N SER A 183 -18.45 -13.78 -8.07
CA SER A 183 -19.30 -13.02 -7.16
C SER A 183 -18.68 -13.00 -5.76
N ASN A 184 -18.34 -11.81 -5.27
CA ASN A 184 -17.80 -11.60 -3.91
C ASN A 184 -18.77 -12.09 -2.81
N THR A 185 -20.06 -12.16 -3.15
CA THR A 185 -21.13 -12.62 -2.27
C THR A 185 -21.94 -13.70 -2.95
N THR A 186 -22.25 -14.76 -2.21
CA THR A 186 -23.19 -15.81 -2.62
C THR A 186 -24.25 -15.97 -1.54
N ARG A 187 -25.48 -16.29 -1.93
CA ARG A 187 -26.57 -16.54 -0.96
C ARG A 187 -26.69 -18.05 -0.73
N SER A 188 -26.59 -18.47 0.53
CA SER A 188 -26.80 -19.87 0.92
C SER A 188 -28.26 -20.28 0.73
N LYS A 189 -28.52 -21.59 0.76
CA LYS A 189 -29.90 -22.12 0.66
C LYS A 189 -30.77 -21.69 1.84
N GLU A 190 -30.16 -21.38 2.98
CA GLU A 190 -30.79 -20.85 4.19
C GLU A 190 -31.00 -19.32 4.13
N GLY A 191 -30.70 -18.69 2.98
CA GLY A 191 -30.88 -17.26 2.77
C GLY A 191 -29.77 -16.37 3.33
N LYS A 192 -28.73 -16.96 3.94
CA LYS A 192 -27.59 -16.24 4.53
C LYS A 192 -26.61 -15.79 3.44
N TRP A 193 -26.16 -14.55 3.50
CA TRP A 193 -25.08 -14.06 2.63
C TRP A 193 -23.73 -14.62 3.10
N ILE A 194 -23.09 -15.37 2.21
CA ILE A 194 -21.74 -15.92 2.34
C ILE A 194 -20.79 -15.02 1.57
N PHE A 195 -19.89 -14.37 2.30
CA PHE A 195 -18.84 -13.54 1.74
C PHE A 195 -17.59 -14.38 1.45
N ASN A 196 -17.08 -14.30 0.23
CA ASN A 196 -15.85 -14.99 -0.14
C ASN A 196 -14.65 -14.06 0.08
N GLY A 197 -14.02 -14.18 1.26
CA GLY A 197 -12.88 -13.34 1.62
C GLY A 197 -11.71 -13.40 0.64
N HIS A 198 -11.50 -14.53 -0.06
CA HIS A 198 -10.44 -14.65 -1.06
C HIS A 198 -10.77 -13.86 -2.33
N SER A 199 -11.98 -14.03 -2.87
CA SER A 199 -12.45 -13.27 -4.04
C SER A 199 -12.47 -11.77 -3.76
N SER A 200 -12.90 -11.37 -2.56
CA SER A 200 -12.93 -9.96 -2.18
C SER A 200 -11.55 -9.36 -2.03
N PHE A 201 -10.61 -10.07 -1.40
CA PHE A 201 -9.21 -9.61 -1.34
C PHE A 201 -8.63 -9.41 -2.75
N GLN A 202 -8.87 -10.36 -3.65
CA GLN A 202 -8.42 -10.25 -5.05
C GLN A 202 -9.10 -9.08 -5.77
N TYR A 203 -10.41 -8.91 -5.59
CA TYR A 203 -11.16 -7.79 -6.13
C TYR A 203 -10.59 -6.43 -5.68
N PHE A 204 -10.34 -6.26 -4.38
CA PHE A 204 -9.77 -5.01 -3.85
C PHE A 204 -8.33 -4.80 -4.32
N HIS A 205 -7.55 -5.87 -4.44
CA HIS A 205 -6.19 -5.79 -4.98
C HIS A 205 -6.18 -5.36 -6.45
N GLU A 206 -7.03 -5.97 -7.29
CA GLU A 206 -7.16 -5.65 -8.71
C GLU A 206 -7.69 -4.23 -8.94
N ARG A 207 -8.58 -3.76 -8.08
CA ARG A 207 -9.06 -2.37 -8.10
C ARG A 207 -8.05 -1.36 -7.55
N GLY A 208 -6.95 -1.81 -6.95
CA GLY A 208 -5.92 -0.93 -6.41
C GLY A 208 -6.39 -0.09 -5.22
N VAL A 209 -7.38 -0.56 -4.45
CA VAL A 209 -8.00 0.24 -3.38
C VAL A 209 -7.01 0.54 -2.25
N PHE A 210 -6.02 -0.34 -2.08
CA PHE A 210 -4.93 -0.16 -1.12
C PHE A 210 -3.67 0.45 -1.75
N LYS A 211 -3.74 1.08 -2.93
CA LYS A 211 -2.63 1.89 -3.43
C LYS A 211 -2.56 3.19 -2.61
N LEU A 212 -1.35 3.72 -2.43
CA LEU A 212 -1.11 4.87 -1.56
C LEU A 212 -1.92 6.12 -1.96
N ASP A 213 -1.98 6.42 -3.26
CA ASP A 213 -2.76 7.52 -3.84
C ASP A 213 -4.25 7.37 -3.61
N GLU A 214 -4.79 6.18 -3.86
CA GLU A 214 -6.21 5.88 -3.66
C GLU A 214 -6.58 5.96 -2.17
N MET A 215 -5.79 5.36 -1.29
CA MET A 215 -6.00 5.43 0.16
C MET A 215 -5.93 6.88 0.69
N TYR A 216 -4.93 7.65 0.23
CA TYR A 216 -4.78 9.04 0.65
C TYR A 216 -6.00 9.87 0.25
N LYS A 217 -6.48 9.67 -0.99
CA LYS A 217 -7.66 10.34 -1.52
C LYS A 217 -8.93 9.96 -0.77
N GLN A 218 -9.12 8.68 -0.48
CA GLN A 218 -10.29 8.20 0.27
C GLN A 218 -10.33 8.75 1.71
N ILE A 219 -9.18 8.79 2.39
CA ILE A 219 -9.11 9.19 3.80
C ILE A 219 -9.13 10.71 3.97
N THR A 220 -8.44 11.45 3.11
CA THR A 220 -8.27 12.90 3.28
C THR A 220 -9.14 13.75 2.36
N GLY A 221 -9.72 13.15 1.30
CA GLY A 221 -10.43 13.86 0.24
C GLY A 221 -9.52 14.70 -0.67
N ARG A 222 -8.20 14.50 -0.62
CA ARG A 222 -7.19 15.30 -1.35
C ARG A 222 -6.33 14.42 -2.25
N GLU A 223 -5.62 15.06 -3.17
CA GLU A 223 -4.57 14.44 -3.99
C GLU A 223 -3.20 14.96 -3.57
N PHE A 224 -2.13 14.23 -3.87
CA PHE A 224 -0.75 14.63 -3.56
C PHE A 224 0.19 14.36 -4.74
N ASP A 225 1.37 14.98 -4.74
CA ASP A 225 2.40 14.77 -5.77
C ASP A 225 3.17 13.46 -5.50
N ALA A 226 2.75 12.36 -6.13
CA ALA A 226 3.37 11.04 -5.99
C ALA A 226 4.73 10.88 -6.71
N HIS A 227 5.35 11.98 -7.16
CA HIS A 227 6.65 11.99 -7.83
C HIS A 227 7.84 12.23 -6.89
N TYR A 228 7.60 12.54 -5.63
CA TYR A 228 8.65 12.81 -4.65
C TYR A 228 8.50 11.91 -3.43
N ALA A 229 9.60 11.25 -3.03
CA ALA A 229 9.65 10.40 -1.84
C ALA A 229 9.18 11.13 -0.56
N HIS A 230 9.45 12.44 -0.46
CA HIS A 230 8.95 13.25 0.66
C HIS A 230 7.42 13.29 0.71
N SER A 231 6.78 13.51 -0.44
CA SER A 231 5.33 13.60 -0.56
C SER A 231 4.65 12.23 -0.38
N ASP A 232 5.25 11.15 -0.88
CA ASP A 232 4.79 9.79 -0.59
C ASP A 232 4.90 9.46 0.91
N CYS A 233 6.01 9.80 1.57
CA CYS A 233 6.17 9.63 3.02
C CYS A 233 5.15 10.47 3.81
N GLU A 234 4.91 11.72 3.41
CA GLU A 234 3.91 12.56 4.08
C GLU A 234 2.49 11.99 3.93
N ALA A 235 2.13 11.54 2.72
CA ALA A 235 0.85 10.90 2.47
C ALA A 235 0.68 9.63 3.33
N LEU A 236 1.70 8.78 3.37
CA LEU A 236 1.71 7.58 4.20
C LEU A 236 1.55 7.92 5.70
N LEU A 237 2.19 8.99 6.18
CA LEU A 237 2.05 9.44 7.58
C LEU A 237 0.62 9.82 7.89
N GLN A 238 -0.01 10.61 7.04
CA GLN A 238 -1.39 11.06 7.25
C GLN A 238 -2.37 9.88 7.26
N ILE A 239 -2.16 8.88 6.40
CA ILE A 239 -2.95 7.64 6.41
C ILE A 239 -2.74 6.89 7.74
N CYS A 240 -1.49 6.65 8.16
CA CYS A 240 -1.20 5.98 9.43
C CYS A 240 -1.83 6.70 10.63
N LEU A 241 -1.81 8.05 10.64
CA LEU A 241 -2.43 8.87 11.68
C LEU A 241 -3.95 8.73 11.69
N ALA A 242 -4.60 8.57 10.53
CA ALA A 242 -6.04 8.35 10.44
C ALA A 242 -6.51 7.03 11.08
N TYR A 243 -5.70 5.96 10.99
CA TYR A 243 -5.95 4.69 11.69
C TYR A 243 -5.64 4.77 13.21
N GLY A 244 -4.87 5.76 13.64
CA GLY A 244 -4.67 6.08 15.06
C GLY A 244 -4.11 4.91 15.89
N GLU A 245 -4.82 4.54 16.95
CA GLU A 245 -4.36 3.49 17.88
C GLU A 245 -4.27 2.11 17.25
N ASP A 246 -5.13 1.78 16.29
CA ASP A 246 -5.13 0.45 15.66
C ASP A 246 -3.87 0.24 14.85
N PHE A 247 -3.38 1.30 14.21
CA PHE A 247 -2.06 1.34 13.58
C PHE A 247 -0.95 1.04 14.61
N LEU A 248 -0.92 1.73 15.75
CA LEU A 248 0.10 1.51 16.77
C LEU A 248 0.06 0.08 17.33
N LYS A 249 -1.14 -0.45 17.61
CA LYS A 249 -1.32 -1.84 18.09
C LYS A 249 -0.87 -2.85 17.04
N TYR A 250 -1.09 -2.58 15.76
CA TYR A 250 -0.63 -3.43 14.67
C TYR A 250 0.90 -3.41 14.58
N ALA A 251 1.51 -2.22 14.59
CA ALA A 251 2.96 -2.06 14.56
C ALA A 251 3.62 -2.77 15.76
N ASP A 252 3.10 -2.60 16.97
CA ASP A 252 3.60 -3.26 18.19
C ASP A 252 3.61 -4.78 18.08
N LYS A 253 2.67 -5.35 17.32
CA LYS A 253 2.46 -6.80 17.22
C LYS A 253 3.20 -7.43 16.05
N TYR A 254 3.28 -6.74 14.91
CA TYR A 254 3.71 -7.34 13.64
C TYR A 254 4.97 -6.71 13.05
N ALA A 255 5.50 -5.63 13.64
CA ALA A 255 6.80 -5.11 13.21
C ALA A 255 7.88 -6.19 13.37
N PHE A 256 8.69 -6.38 12.34
CA PHE A 256 9.68 -7.45 12.25
C PHE A 256 11.10 -6.88 12.17
N ARG A 257 12.11 -7.64 12.59
CA ARG A 257 13.50 -7.21 12.39
C ARG A 257 13.90 -7.36 10.93
N CYS A 258 14.86 -6.56 10.51
CA CYS A 258 15.39 -6.63 9.15
C CYS A 258 15.68 -8.08 8.74
N PRO A 259 15.16 -8.56 7.60
CA PRO A 259 15.28 -9.97 7.21
C PRO A 259 16.66 -10.34 6.65
N PHE A 260 17.64 -9.44 6.71
CA PHE A 260 18.97 -9.56 6.13
C PHE A 260 20.04 -8.93 7.02
#